data_AF-K2EM46-F1
#
_entry.id   AF-K2EM46-F1
#
_cell.length_a   1.000
_cell.length_b   1.000
_cell.length_c   1.000
_cell.angle_alpha   90.00
_cell.angle_beta   90.00
_cell.angle_gamma   90.00
#
_symmetry.space_group_name_H-M   'P 1'
#
loop_
_entity.id
_entity.type
_entity.pdbx_description
1 polymer ?
#
loop_
_entity_poly.entity_id
_entity_poly.type
_entity_poly.pdbx_seq_one_letter_code
_entity_poly.pdbx_strand_id
1 'polypeptide(L)'
;MSETIILDKKIKTLELEEHDVDPVIRSMYSLPGNEFTQKDVCVYRQSADNFVREYEKINLYDLIVMGLQSGDNRTLKTSAEMIQYVPKDKQEELRGLLPDIIIMGLQSEDDRMFKVSAEMIQYVPKDKQEELRGLLPDI
;
A
#
# COMPACT_ATOMS: atom_id res chain seq x y z
N MET A 1 -34.08 -2.65 8.65
CA MET A 1 -34.16 -3.75 7.68
C MET A 1 -33.72 -3.16 6.35
N SER A 2 -32.49 -3.45 5.94
CA SER A 2 -31.87 -2.80 4.78
C SER A 2 -31.95 -3.74 3.60
N GLU A 3 -32.74 -3.36 2.60
CA GLU A 3 -32.94 -4.12 1.36
C GLU A 3 -31.65 -4.16 0.54
N THR A 4 -31.21 -5.37 0.24
CA THR A 4 -30.07 -5.63 -0.64
C THR A 4 -30.56 -5.64 -2.08
N ILE A 5 -30.19 -4.62 -2.86
CA ILE A 5 -30.50 -4.56 -4.29
C ILE A 5 -29.49 -5.46 -5.03
N ILE A 6 -29.93 -6.65 -5.42
CA ILE A 6 -29.18 -7.54 -6.32
C ILE A 6 -29.34 -6.99 -7.74
N LEU A 7 -28.30 -6.34 -8.27
CA LEU A 7 -28.23 -5.95 -9.68
C LEU A 7 -27.66 -7.11 -10.51
N ASP A 8 -28.54 -8.01 -10.91
CA ASP A 8 -28.26 -8.99 -11.96
C ASP A 8 -28.20 -8.29 -13.32
N LYS A 9 -27.04 -7.76 -13.69
CA LYS A 9 -26.78 -7.27 -15.05
C LYS A 9 -25.99 -8.32 -15.82
N LYS A 10 -26.76 -9.18 -16.50
CA LYS A 10 -26.37 -9.96 -17.68
C LYS A 10 -25.33 -9.16 -18.49
N ILE A 11 -24.11 -9.67 -18.57
CA ILE A 11 -23.07 -9.15 -19.46
C ILE A 11 -23.57 -9.37 -20.89
N LYS A 12 -24.12 -8.31 -21.50
CA LYS A 12 -24.22 -8.24 -22.96
C LYS A 12 -22.80 -8.10 -23.47
N THR A 13 -22.34 -9.08 -24.24
CA THR A 13 -21.20 -8.93 -25.14
C THR A 13 -21.43 -7.69 -25.98
N LEU A 14 -20.69 -6.63 -25.67
CA LEU A 14 -20.64 -5.40 -26.42
C LEU A 14 -19.81 -5.70 -27.67
N GLU A 15 -20.48 -6.08 -28.76
CA GLU A 15 -19.97 -5.81 -30.10
C GLU A 15 -20.01 -4.28 -30.26
N LEU A 16 -18.93 -3.62 -29.86
CA LEU A 16 -18.77 -2.19 -30.04
C LEU A 16 -18.22 -1.96 -31.45
N GLU A 17 -19.08 -1.40 -32.29
CA GLU A 17 -18.72 -0.83 -33.59
C GLU A 17 -17.51 0.10 -33.45
N GLU A 18 -16.64 0.07 -34.46
CA GLU A 18 -15.45 0.91 -34.61
C GLU A 18 -15.79 2.40 -34.47
N HIS A 19 -15.76 2.92 -33.24
CA HIS A 19 -15.80 4.36 -33.02
C HIS A 19 -14.61 4.82 -32.19
N ASP A 20 -13.73 5.52 -32.91
CA ASP A 20 -12.70 6.47 -32.47
C ASP A 20 -11.89 6.11 -31.23
N VAL A 21 -10.84 5.32 -31.46
CA VAL A 21 -9.65 5.35 -30.58
C VAL A 21 -8.98 6.72 -30.77
N ASP A 22 -8.79 7.45 -29.66
CA ASP A 22 -8.10 8.73 -29.63
C ASP A 22 -6.78 8.68 -30.45
N PRO A 23 -6.60 9.57 -31.45
CA PRO A 23 -5.41 9.58 -32.31
C PRO A 23 -4.09 9.68 -31.52
N VAL A 24 -4.12 10.29 -30.33
CA VAL A 24 -2.95 10.45 -29.45
C VAL A 24 -2.53 9.09 -28.87
N ILE A 25 -3.49 8.26 -28.48
CA ILE A 25 -3.22 6.89 -27.99
C ILE A 25 -2.66 6.04 -29.13
N ARG A 26 -3.17 6.21 -30.36
CA ARG A 26 -2.65 5.50 -31.55
C ARG A 26 -1.20 5.91 -31.88
N SER A 27 -0.87 7.18 -31.68
CA SER A 27 0.46 7.75 -31.95
C SER A 27 1.53 7.31 -30.95
N MET A 28 1.19 7.10 -29.68
CA MET A 28 2.19 6.81 -28.63
C MET A 28 2.75 5.37 -28.67
N TYR A 29 2.04 4.43 -29.30
CA TYR A 29 2.36 3.00 -29.22
C TYR A 29 2.68 2.32 -30.57
N SER A 30 2.92 3.11 -31.63
CA SER A 30 3.25 2.58 -32.95
C SER A 30 4.78 2.52 -33.15
N LEU A 31 5.41 1.40 -32.77
CA LEU A 31 6.72 1.03 -33.30
C LEU A 31 6.52 0.13 -34.53
N PRO A 32 7.19 0.41 -35.67
CA PRO A 32 7.02 -0.39 -36.88
C PRO A 32 7.44 -1.85 -36.62
N GLY A 33 6.51 -2.78 -36.83
CA GLY A 33 6.71 -4.22 -36.63
C GLY A 33 6.15 -4.80 -35.32
N ASN A 34 5.66 -3.97 -34.39
CA ASN A 34 4.97 -4.37 -33.17
C ASN A 34 3.72 -3.49 -32.96
N GLU A 35 2.82 -3.51 -33.95
CA GLU A 35 1.59 -2.73 -33.88
C GLU A 35 0.71 -3.29 -32.77
N PHE A 36 0.60 -2.52 -31.68
CA PHE A 36 -0.24 -2.84 -30.54
C PHE A 36 -1.70 -2.98 -31.02
N THR A 37 -2.27 -4.17 -30.91
CA THR A 37 -3.62 -4.40 -31.41
C THR A 37 -4.65 -3.79 -30.46
N GLN A 38 -5.86 -3.55 -30.96
CA GLN A 38 -6.97 -3.10 -30.12
C GLN A 38 -7.27 -4.08 -28.97
N LYS A 39 -7.01 -5.38 -29.21
CA LYS A 39 -7.07 -6.43 -28.18
C LYS A 39 -6.01 -6.22 -27.09
N ASP A 40 -4.79 -5.85 -27.46
CA ASP A 40 -3.74 -5.53 -26.51
C ASP A 40 -4.14 -4.32 -25.67
N VAL A 41 -4.61 -3.22 -26.29
CA VAL A 41 -5.12 -2.05 -25.56
C VAL A 41 -6.21 -2.43 -24.55
N CYS A 42 -7.14 -3.30 -24.94
CA CYS A 42 -8.22 -3.76 -24.07
C CYS A 42 -7.68 -4.57 -22.88
N VAL A 43 -6.72 -5.47 -23.10
CA VAL A 43 -6.06 -6.24 -22.04
C VAL A 43 -5.31 -5.33 -21.07
N TYR A 44 -4.58 -4.34 -21.58
CA TYR A 44 -3.89 -3.36 -20.73
C TYR A 44 -4.86 -2.52 -19.91
N ARG A 45 -5.96 -2.06 -20.52
CA ARG A 45 -7.00 -1.31 -19.81
C ARG A 45 -7.66 -2.15 -18.72
N GLN A 46 -8.00 -3.39 -19.02
CA GLN A 46 -8.60 -4.31 -18.05
C GLN A 46 -7.63 -4.64 -16.91
N SER A 47 -6.34 -4.77 -17.21
CA SER A 47 -5.30 -4.95 -16.18
C SER A 47 -5.19 -3.72 -15.27
N ALA A 48 -5.20 -2.52 -15.83
CA ALA A 48 -5.18 -1.28 -15.07
C ALA A 48 -6.45 -1.10 -14.22
N ASP A 49 -7.63 -1.40 -14.77
CA ASP A 49 -8.90 -1.34 -14.04
C ASP A 49 -8.94 -2.36 -12.90
N ASN A 50 -8.40 -3.57 -13.13
CA ASN A 50 -8.25 -4.57 -12.08
C ASN A 50 -7.28 -4.11 -10.99
N PHE A 51 -6.15 -3.50 -11.36
CA PHE A 51 -5.20 -2.93 -10.42
C PHE A 51 -5.87 -1.85 -9.56
N VAL A 52 -6.59 -0.91 -10.16
CA VAL A 52 -7.33 0.13 -9.43
C VAL A 52 -8.39 -0.48 -8.52
N ARG A 53 -9.17 -1.46 -8.99
CA ARG A 53 -10.19 -2.15 -8.18
C ARG A 53 -9.61 -2.90 -6.99
N GLU A 54 -8.44 -3.52 -7.13
CA GLU A 54 -7.78 -4.17 -6.00
C GLU A 54 -7.22 -3.14 -5.02
N TYR A 55 -6.70 -2.00 -5.49
CA TYR A 55 -6.24 -0.91 -4.63
C TYR A 55 -7.37 -0.18 -3.91
N GLU A 56 -8.56 -0.05 -4.51
CA GLU A 56 -9.75 0.48 -3.84
C GLU A 56 -10.21 -0.37 -2.65
N LYS A 57 -9.82 -1.66 -2.61
CA LYS A 57 -10.08 -2.54 -1.46
C LYS A 57 -9.04 -2.40 -0.36
N ILE A 58 -7.82 -1.97 -0.68
CA ILE A 58 -6.74 -1.81 0.30
C ILE A 58 -7.02 -0.51 1.05
N ASN A 59 -7.53 -0.66 2.27
CA ASN A 59 -7.67 0.48 3.16
C ASN A 59 -6.29 0.87 3.73
N LEU A 60 -6.20 2.10 4.24
CA LEU A 60 -4.96 2.65 4.80
C LEU A 60 -4.37 1.79 5.93
N TYR A 61 -5.22 1.11 6.71
CA TYR A 61 -4.78 0.22 7.78
C TYR A 61 -3.99 -0.96 7.22
N ASP A 62 -4.52 -1.65 6.21
CA ASP A 62 -3.85 -2.79 5.57
C ASP A 62 -2.53 -2.37 4.92
N LEU A 63 -2.50 -1.19 4.29
CA LEU A 63 -1.27 -0.63 3.71
C LEU A 63 -0.18 -0.42 4.77
N ILE A 64 -0.56 0.11 5.94
CA ILE A 64 0.38 0.32 7.05
C ILE A 64 0.87 -1.03 7.58
N VAL A 65 -0.01 -2.02 7.77
CA VAL A 65 0.40 -3.35 8.24
C VAL A 65 1.41 -3.98 7.27
N MET A 66 1.14 -3.94 5.96
CA MET A 66 2.07 -4.46 4.95
C MET A 66 3.42 -3.73 5.00
N GLY A 67 3.41 -2.41 5.17
CA GLY A 67 4.64 -1.64 5.24
C GLY A 67 5.42 -1.84 6.54
N LEU A 68 4.75 -2.05 7.67
CA LEU A 68 5.36 -2.44 8.95
C LEU A 68 5.98 -3.85 8.91
N GLN A 69 5.49 -4.72 8.03
CA GLN A 69 6.05 -6.05 7.78
C GLN A 69 7.12 -6.05 6.68
N SER A 70 7.39 -4.88 6.08
CA SER A 70 8.42 -4.77 5.04
C SER A 70 9.81 -4.85 5.67
N GLY A 71 10.76 -5.46 4.94
CA GLY A 71 12.17 -5.43 5.30
C GLY A 71 12.91 -4.16 4.85
N ASP A 72 12.19 -3.16 4.31
CA ASP A 72 12.78 -1.92 3.82
C ASP A 72 12.66 -0.82 4.88
N ASN A 73 13.82 -0.32 5.31
CA ASN A 73 13.93 0.67 6.39
C ASN A 73 13.10 1.94 6.13
N ARG A 74 13.02 2.39 4.87
CA ARG A 74 12.26 3.60 4.51
C ARG A 74 10.76 3.34 4.59
N THR A 75 10.31 2.23 4.01
CA THR A 75 8.91 1.80 4.03
C THR A 75 8.44 1.58 5.46
N LEU A 76 9.27 0.96 6.30
CA LEU A 76 8.98 0.75 7.72
C LEU A 76 8.73 2.06 8.47
N LYS A 77 9.67 3.02 8.35
CA LYS A 77 9.55 4.34 9.00
C LYS A 77 8.29 5.09 8.54
N THR A 78 8.10 5.18 7.22
CA THR A 78 6.93 5.87 6.65
C THR A 78 5.62 5.22 7.09
N SER A 79 5.59 3.89 7.20
CA SER A 79 4.39 3.17 7.68
C SER A 79 4.09 3.49 9.14
N ALA A 80 5.11 3.58 10.00
CA ALA A 80 4.95 4.00 11.39
C ALA A 80 4.46 5.45 11.51
N GLU A 81 4.98 6.36 10.70
CA GLU A 81 4.52 7.75 10.60
C GLU A 81 3.05 7.85 10.17
N MET A 82 2.63 6.99 9.23
CA MET A 82 1.29 6.99 8.67
C MET A 82 0.20 6.54 9.65
N ILE A 83 0.56 5.90 10.77
CA ILE A 83 -0.38 5.48 11.81
C ILE A 83 -1.24 6.66 12.30
N GLN A 84 -0.72 7.88 12.31
CA GLN A 84 -1.50 9.05 12.76
C GLN A 84 -2.72 9.38 11.89
N TYR A 85 -2.81 8.82 10.67
CA TYR A 85 -3.87 9.11 9.71
C TYR A 85 -5.03 8.11 9.71
N VAL A 86 -4.95 6.98 10.43
CA VAL A 86 -6.08 6.04 10.58
C VAL A 86 -7.00 6.44 11.75
N PRO A 87 -8.24 5.91 11.82
CA PRO A 87 -9.13 6.11 12.98
C PRO A 87 -8.48 5.71 14.32
N LYS A 88 -8.84 6.40 15.41
CA LYS A 88 -8.17 6.28 16.72
C LYS A 88 -8.08 4.85 17.26
N ASP A 89 -9.16 4.08 17.14
CA ASP A 89 -9.23 2.68 17.52
C ASP A 89 -8.18 1.83 16.78
N LYS A 90 -7.97 2.12 15.50
CA LYS A 90 -6.94 1.48 14.68
C LYS A 90 -5.53 2.00 14.95
N GLN A 91 -5.39 3.26 15.38
CA GLN A 91 -4.08 3.77 15.79
C GLN A 91 -3.54 2.99 16.99
N GLU A 92 -4.38 2.74 17.99
CA GLU A 92 -3.98 2.00 19.19
C GLU A 92 -3.54 0.57 18.84
N GLU A 93 -4.29 -0.11 17.97
CA GLU A 93 -3.94 -1.44 17.44
C GLU A 93 -2.57 -1.42 16.73
N LEU A 94 -2.36 -0.52 15.76
CA LEU A 94 -1.11 -0.43 15.00
C LEU A 94 0.10 -0.03 15.86
N ARG A 95 -0.09 0.90 16.80
CA ARG A 95 0.98 1.30 17.73
C ARG A 95 1.39 0.13 18.63
N GLY A 96 0.47 -0.79 18.93
CA GLY A 96 0.75 -2.02 19.67
C GLY A 96 1.67 -3.01 18.95
N LEU A 97 1.77 -2.92 17.61
CA LEU A 97 2.65 -3.79 16.80
C LEU A 97 4.11 -3.31 16.76
N LEU A 98 4.34 -2.02 17.02
CA LEU A 98 5.64 -1.40 16.88
C LEU A 98 6.72 -1.87 17.88
N PRO A 99 6.42 -2.17 19.17
CA PRO A 99 7.45 -2.54 20.14
C PRO A 99 8.31 -3.72 19.68
N ASP A 100 7.69 -4.81 19.21
CA ASP A 100 8.42 -6.01 18.77
C ASP A 100 9.29 -5.72 17.54
N ILE A 101 8.75 -4.95 16.58
CA ILE A 101 9.48 -4.51 15.38
C ILE A 101 10.71 -3.69 15.77
N ILE A 102 10.54 -2.75 16.70
CA ILE A 102 11.62 -1.88 17.17
C ILE A 102 12.66 -2.71 17.91
N ILE A 103 12.28 -3.62 18.80
CA ILE A 103 13.22 -4.48 19.53
C ILE A 103 14.07 -5.28 18.54
N MET A 104 13.45 -5.91 17.54
CA MET A 104 14.18 -6.65 16.50
C MET A 104 15.16 -5.74 15.74
N GLY A 105 14.74 -4.53 15.38
CA GLY A 105 15.59 -3.61 14.65
C GLY A 105 16.70 -2.97 15.50
N LEU A 106 16.49 -2.78 16.80
CA LEU A 106 17.53 -2.33 17.75
C LEU A 106 18.58 -3.41 18.02
N GLN A 107 18.25 -4.68 17.81
CA GLN A 107 19.20 -5.82 17.89
C GLN A 107 19.90 -6.12 16.56
N SER A 108 19.54 -5.42 15.49
CA SER A 108 20.11 -5.61 14.17
C SER A 108 21.56 -5.11 14.09
N GLU A 109 22.42 -5.85 13.40
CA GLU A 109 23.77 -5.40 13.03
C GLU A 109 23.76 -4.35 11.90
N ASP A 110 22.62 -4.12 11.23
CA ASP A 110 22.47 -3.04 10.25
C ASP A 110 22.24 -1.70 10.97
N ASP A 111 23.27 -0.85 10.98
CA ASP A 111 23.23 0.53 11.49
C ASP A 111 22.01 1.33 10.99
N ARG A 112 21.56 1.12 9.75
CA ARG A 112 20.39 1.84 9.21
C ARG A 112 19.11 1.36 9.86
N MET A 113 18.95 0.04 9.99
CA MET A 113 17.80 -0.56 10.67
C MET A 113 17.76 -0.15 12.14
N PHE A 114 18.93 -0.15 12.81
CA PHE A 114 19.06 0.31 14.19
C PHE A 114 18.57 1.76 14.35
N LYS A 115 19.06 2.69 13.53
CA LYS A 115 18.69 4.11 13.59
C LYS A 115 17.20 4.32 13.33
N VAL A 116 16.65 3.67 12.30
CA VAL A 116 15.21 3.76 12.01
C VAL A 116 14.38 3.26 13.19
N SER A 117 14.77 2.14 13.79
CA SER A 117 14.06 1.55 14.92
C SER A 117 14.10 2.46 16.16
N ALA A 118 15.25 3.08 16.43
CA ALA A 118 15.39 4.07 17.49
C ALA A 118 14.50 5.30 17.27
N GLU A 119 14.42 5.81 16.04
CA GLU A 119 13.54 6.93 15.68
C GLU A 119 12.05 6.56 15.80
N MET A 120 11.70 5.30 15.51
CA MET A 120 10.32 4.81 15.59
C MET A 120 9.77 4.71 17.02
N ILE A 121 10.63 4.75 18.05
CA ILE A 121 10.19 4.73 19.46
C ILE A 121 9.16 5.83 19.74
N GLN A 122 9.24 7.00 19.09
CA GLN A 122 8.28 8.07 19.31
C GLN A 122 6.83 7.72 18.92
N TYR A 123 6.63 6.69 18.09
CA TYR A 123 5.32 6.28 17.60
C TYR A 123 4.66 5.20 18.45
N VAL A 124 5.38 4.57 19.40
CA VAL A 124 4.79 3.56 20.29
C VAL A 124 3.95 4.20 21.41
N PRO A 125 3.08 3.43 22.11
CA PRO A 125 2.37 3.91 23.30
C PRO A 125 3.33 4.48 24.35
N LYS A 126 2.94 5.55 25.04
CA LYS A 126 3.84 6.33 25.92
C LYS A 126 4.55 5.49 26.99
N ASP A 127 3.85 4.53 27.57
CA ASP A 127 4.36 3.58 28.56
C ASP A 127 5.48 2.70 27.99
N LYS A 128 5.41 2.36 26.70
CA LYS A 128 6.44 1.58 26.00
C LYS A 128 7.62 2.42 25.50
N GLN A 129 7.45 3.73 25.33
CA GLN A 129 8.54 4.59 24.87
C GLN A 129 9.72 4.61 25.85
N GLU A 130 9.42 4.67 27.14
CA GLU A 130 10.44 4.72 28.19
C GLU A 130 11.20 3.39 28.28
N GLU A 131 10.49 2.27 28.23
CA GLU A 131 11.07 0.92 28.19
C GLU A 131 12.03 0.76 27.00
N LEU A 132 11.61 1.14 25.80
CA LEU A 132 12.42 1.01 24.59
C LEU A 132 13.61 1.97 24.57
N ARG A 133 13.48 3.19 25.11
CA ARG A 133 14.61 4.13 25.21
C ARG A 133 15.72 3.60 26.11
N GLY A 134 15.38 2.84 27.15
CA GLY A 134 16.37 2.18 28.01
C GLY A 134 17.19 1.10 27.31
N LEU A 135 16.79 0.65 26.12
CA LEU A 135 17.56 -0.29 25.30
C LEU A 135 18.58 0.39 24.37
N LEU A 136 18.50 1.72 24.23
CA LEU A 136 19.47 2.47 23.44
C LEU A 136 20.80 2.54 24.21
N PRO A 137 21.95 2.40 23.53
CA PRO A 137 23.24 2.59 24.16
C PRO A 137 23.36 4.03 24.66
N ASP A 138 24.03 4.21 25.80
CA ASP A 138 24.39 5.53 26.30
C ASP A 138 25.32 6.21 25.26
N ILE A 139 24.85 7.29 24.64
CA ILE A 139 25.60 8.10 23.67
C ILE A 139 26.28 9.27 24.38
#